data_AF-A0A951UKE3-F1
#
_entry.id   AF-A0A951UKE3-F1
#
_cell.length_a   1.000
_cell.length_b   1.000
_cell.length_c   1.000
_cell.angle_alpha   90.00
_cell.angle_beta   90.00
_cell.angle_gamma   90.00
#
_symmetry.space_group_name_H-M   'P 1'
#
loop_
_entity.id
_entity.type
_entity.pdbx_description
1 polymer ?
#
loop_
_entity_poly.entity_id
_entity_poly.type
_entity_poly.pdbx_seq_one_letter_code
_entity_poly.pdbx_strand_id
1 'polypeptide(L)' 'MQTPDPVQVGDKVLILRPFYVTGKVGVVCGRESHSDGQSSTRWLIQVDSDEENIIVSLRRNEFEVITPELK' A
#
# COMPACT_ATOMS: atom_id res chain seq x y z
N MET A 1 20.61 -9.47 6.27
CA MET A 1 19.92 -8.18 6.03
C MET A 1 18.81 -8.47 5.05
N GLN A 2 17.55 -8.59 5.50
CA GLN A 2 16.42 -8.73 4.59
C GLN A 2 16.31 -7.42 3.80
N THR A 3 16.60 -7.49 2.51
CA THR A 3 16.28 -6.41 1.57
C THR A 3 14.78 -6.18 1.65
N PRO A 4 14.29 -4.95 1.91
CA PRO A 4 12.86 -4.68 1.86
C PRO A 4 12.40 -5.00 0.44
N ASP A 5 11.40 -5.88 0.30
CA ASP A 5 10.80 -6.16 -1.01
C ASP A 5 10.42 -4.81 -1.66
N PRO A 6 10.91 -4.55 -2.89
CA PRO A 6 10.63 -3.30 -3.57
C PRO A 6 9.14 -3.27 -3.89
N VAL A 7 8.39 -2.44 -3.17
CA VAL A 7 6.96 -2.21 -3.43
C VAL A 7 6.81 -1.60 -4.82
N GLN A 8 5.91 -2.17 -5.63
CA GLN A 8 5.62 -1.74 -6.99
C GLN A 8 4.15 -1.34 -7.15
N VAL A 9 3.87 -0.50 -8.14
CA VAL A 9 2.49 -0.18 -8.53
C VAL A 9 1.82 -1.44 -9.05
N GLY A 10 0.60 -1.71 -8.58
CA GLY A 10 -0.14 -2.93 -8.87
C GLY A 10 0.04 -4.05 -7.85
N ASP A 11 0.98 -3.93 -6.92
CA ASP A 11 1.13 -4.90 -5.84
C ASP A 11 -0.14 -4.95 -4.97
N LYS A 12 -0.60 -6.17 -4.69
CA LYS A 12 -1.61 -6.40 -3.65
C LYS A 12 -0.94 -6.35 -2.29
N VAL A 13 -1.61 -5.69 -1.34
CA VAL A 13 -1.08 -5.50 0.01
C VAL A 13 -2.13 -5.82 1.07
N LEU A 14 -1.70 -6.35 2.21
CA LEU A 14 -2.48 -6.42 3.43
C LEU A 14 -2.27 -5.14 4.23
N ILE A 15 -3.34 -4.42 4.53
CA ILE A 15 -3.27 -3.19 5.33
C ILE A 15 -3.23 -3.56 6.81
N LEU A 16 -2.17 -3.18 7.52
CA LEU A 16 -2.01 -3.43 8.95
C LEU A 16 -2.53 -2.29 9.81
N ARG A 17 -2.51 -1.06 9.28
CA ARG A 17 -2.96 0.18 9.91
C ARG A 17 -3.39 1.18 8.84
N PRO A 18 -4.23 2.18 9.17
CA PRO A 18 -4.93 2.41 10.45
C PRO A 18 -6.13 1.48 10.68
N PHE A 19 -6.71 1.49 11.88
CA PHE A 19 -7.73 0.54 12.35
C PHE A 19 -8.94 0.38 11.39
N TYR A 20 -9.44 1.49 10.82
CA TYR A 20 -10.64 1.47 9.97
C TYR A 20 -10.47 0.73 8.62
N VAL A 21 -9.22 0.45 8.23
CA VAL A 21 -8.87 -0.35 7.03
C VAL A 21 -7.99 -1.54 7.38
N THR A 22 -7.75 -1.81 8.67
CA THR A 22 -6.89 -2.92 9.10
C THR A 22 -7.50 -4.26 8.71
N GLY A 23 -6.67 -5.15 8.16
CA GLY A 23 -7.08 -6.46 7.66
C GLY A 23 -7.71 -6.42 6.26
N LYS A 24 -7.97 -5.23 5.69
CA LYS A 24 -8.43 -5.11 4.30
C LYS A 24 -7.25 -5.30 3.35
N VAL A 25 -7.55 -5.83 2.17
CA VAL A 25 -6.61 -5.88 1.04
C VAL A 25 -6.69 -4.57 0.28
N GLY A 26 -5.57 -4.13 -0.27
CA GLY A 26 -5.53 -3.00 -1.19
C GLY A 26 -4.55 -3.22 -2.33
N VAL A 27 -4.54 -2.29 -3.27
CA VAL A 27 -3.62 -2.25 -4.41
C VAL A 27 -2.80 -0.98 -4.35
N VAL A 28 -1.49 -1.09 -4.55
CA VAL A 28 -0.59 0.06 -4.61
C VAL A 28 -0.84 0.84 -5.89
N CYS A 29 -1.23 2.11 -5.76
CA CYS A 29 -1.46 3.02 -6.87
C CYS A 29 -0.21 3.83 -7.24
N GLY A 30 0.69 4.05 -6.27
CA GLY A 30 1.89 4.84 -6.47
C GLY A 30 2.49 5.38 -5.18
N ARG A 31 3.61 6.09 -5.29
CA ARG A 31 4.14 6.89 -4.18
C ARG A 31 3.41 8.21 -4.13
N GLU A 32 3.13 8.67 -2.92
CA GLU A 32 2.64 10.02 -2.70
C GLU A 32 3.70 11.02 -3.21
N SER A 33 3.25 12.04 -3.94
CA SER A 33 4.13 13.07 -4.51
C SER A 33 3.79 14.39 -3.85
N HIS A 34 4.80 15.11 -3.37
CA HIS A 34 4.62 16.48 -2.91
C HIS A 34 4.67 17.44 -4.10
N SER A 35 3.98 18.58 -4.00
CA SER A 35 3.91 19.61 -5.05
C SER A 35 5.27 20.26 -5.37
N ASP A 36 6.27 20.08 -4.50
CA ASP A 36 7.65 20.52 -4.67
C ASP A 36 8.55 19.48 -5.35
N GLY A 37 7.99 18.34 -5.77
CA GLY A 37 8.73 17.25 -6.42
C GLY A 37 9.53 16.37 -5.47
N GLN A 38 9.42 16.56 -4.16
CA GLN A 38 10.05 15.65 -3.20
C GLN A 38 9.28 14.32 -3.13
N SER A 39 10.03 13.22 -3.19
CA SER A 39 9.45 11.88 -3.13
C SER A 39 8.97 11.58 -1.71
N SER A 40 7.67 11.38 -1.51
CA SER A 40 7.14 10.99 -0.18
C SER A 40 7.63 9.60 0.20
N THR A 41 7.75 9.37 1.50
CA THR A 41 7.99 8.03 2.08
C THR A 41 6.71 7.20 2.15
N ARG A 42 5.56 7.79 1.80
CA ARG A 42 4.24 7.16 1.82
C ARG A 42 3.81 6.66 0.46
N TRP A 43 2.95 5.65 0.50
CA TRP A 43 2.36 4.96 -0.62
C TRP A 43 0.86 5.19 -0.63
N LEU A 44 0.33 5.47 -1.81
CA LEU A 44 -1.11 5.53 -2.04
C LEU A 44 -1.60 4.11 -2.33
N ILE A 45 -2.52 3.64 -1.50
CA ILE A 45 -3.12 2.32 -1.61
C ILE A 45 -4.63 2.49 -1.72
N GLN A 46 -5.20 1.96 -2.80
CA GLN A 46 -6.64 1.85 -2.95
C GLN A 46 -7.11 0.59 -2.24
N VAL A 47 -8.07 0.75 -1.34
CA VAL A 47 -8.67 -0.38 -0.61
C VAL A 47 -9.56 -1.17 -1.58
N ASP A 48 -9.38 -2.49 -1.61
CA ASP A 48 -10.20 -3.41 -2.42
C ASP A 48 -11.54 -3.61 -1.70
N SER A 49 -12.50 -2.74 -2.00
CA SER A 49 -13.84 -2.71 -1.39
C SER A 49 -14.87 -2.37 -2.46
N ASP A 50 -15.89 -3.21 -2.60
CA ASP A 50 -16.98 -3.00 -3.57
C ASP A 50 -17.92 -1.85 -3.16
N GLU A 51 -17.97 -1.52 -1.87
CA GLU A 51 -18.91 -0.55 -1.31
C GLU A 51 -18.33 0.86 -1.16
N GLU A 52 -17.00 1.00 -1.06
CA GLU A 52 -16.33 2.25 -0.72
C GLU A 52 -15.10 2.50 -1.58
N ASN A 53 -15.01 3.66 -2.23
CA ASN A 53 -13.82 4.07 -2.97
C ASN A 53 -12.86 4.85 -2.04
N ILE A 54 -12.07 4.10 -1.27
CA ILE A 54 -11.12 4.66 -0.28
C ILE A 54 -9.69 4.52 -0.79
N ILE A 55 -8.95 5.63 -0.80
CA ILE A 55 -7.49 5.66 -0.97
C ILE A 55 -6.85 6.11 0.34
N VAL A 56 -5.85 5.37 0.80
CA VAL A 56 -5.08 5.67 2.01
C VAL A 56 -3.62 5.94 1.70
N SER A 57 -3.01 6.86 2.46
CA SER A 57 -1.58 7.21 2.37
C SER A 57 -0.80 6.55 3.50
N LEU A 58 -0.14 5.44 3.21
CA LEU A 58 0.49 4.56 4.21
C LEU A 58 2.02 4.54 4.11
N ARG A 59 2.68 4.45 5.25
CA ARG A 59 4.11 4.15 5.35
C ARG A 59 4.37 2.68 5.08
N ARG A 60 5.58 2.33 4.68
CA ARG A 60 5.97 0.94 4.37
C ARG A 60 5.71 -0.06 5.52
N ASN A 61 5.74 0.38 6.77
CA ASN A 61 5.48 -0.46 7.95
C ASN A 61 4.00 -0.57 8.34
N GLU A 62 3.09 0.07 7.59
CA GLU A 62 1.65 0.04 7.82
C GLU A 62 0.93 -0.96 6.89
N PHE A 63 1.67 -1.64 6.02
CA PHE A 63 1.17 -2.68 5.12
C PHE A 63 2.24 -3.72 4.78
N GLU A 64 1.80 -4.88 4.29
CA GLU A 64 2.66 -5.96 3.79
C GLU A 64 2.27 -6.32 2.35
N VAL A 65 3.25 -6.56 1.48
CA VAL A 65 2.99 -7.01 0.11
C VAL A 65 2.59 -8.49 0.14
N ILE A 66 1.46 -8.82 -0.49
CA ILE A 66 0.97 -10.17 -0.64
C ILE A 66 1.40 -10.64 -2.02
N THR A 67 2.54 -11.33 -2.11
CA THR A 67 2.88 -12.08 -3.32
C THR A 67 1.94 -13.27 -3.44
N PRO A 68 1.35 -13.54 -4.63
CA PRO A 68 0.77 -14.85 -4.86
C PRO A 68 1.93 -15.86 -4.78
N GLU A 69 1.85 -16.84 -3.88
CA GLU A 69 2.71 -18.01 -3.94
C GLU A 69 2.50 -18.66 -5.31
N LEU A 70 3.43 -18.45 -6.24
CA LEU A 70 3.58 -19.31 -7.40
C LEU A 70 4.04 -20.67 -6.86
N LYS A 71 3.07 -21.57 -6.64
CA LYS A 71 3.33 -23.01 -6.52
C LYS A 71 3.49 -23.63 -7.89
#